data_AF-A0ABD3ILW5-F1
#
_entry.id   AF-A0ABD3ILW5-F1
#
_cell.length_a   1.000
_cell.length_b   1.000
_cell.length_c   1.000
_cell.angle_alpha   90.00
_cell.angle_beta   90.00
_cell.angle_gamma   90.00
#
_symmetry.space_group_name_H-M   'P 1'
#
loop_
_entity.id
_entity.type
_entity.pdbx_description
1 polymer ?
#
loop_
_entity_poly.entity_id
_entity_poly.type
_entity_poly.pdbx_seq_one_letter_code
_entity_poly.pdbx_strand_id
1 'polypeptide(L)'
;MSIVSKESIEVIAQSIGISNLSPDAALALAPDVEYRLREVMQEAVKCMRHSRRTVLTVDDVEGALNLKNVEPIYGSASGGAMQFKRAIGHKDLFYLDDKDVDIKDVIEAPLPKAPLDTAVLCHWLAIEGVQPAIPENAPVEVITAPSRVKSQEQKEDALPVDIRLPIRHVLSRELQIYFEKITELTMRSPDSVLFKEALASLATDSGLHPLVPYFTCFIADEVSRGLNDLSLLLALLRVVRSLLHNPHINMEPYLHQLMPAVVTCLVAKRLGKRLSDNHWELRDFAANLVSSICKRYGLVYNTLQSRLTKQLINAFLNPKHTLATHYGAVQGLAALGPNVVRLLILPNLEPYLQLLEPEMLLETQKNKIKRHEAWRVYGALLHASGQSLYDRFKILPPLPSLQPGAVWKTNARVITSLSTLNFTNELCDLGDTFICNRNVIHAISMQVRVNLTP
;
A
#
# COMPACT_ATOMS: atom_id res chain seq x y z
N MET A 1 -17.13 -31.01 52.30
CA MET A 1 -15.99 -31.79 52.81
C MET A 1 -14.75 -31.17 52.19
N SER A 2 -13.80 -30.73 53.01
CA SER A 2 -12.56 -30.13 52.52
C SER A 2 -11.71 -31.16 51.80
N ILE A 3 -10.96 -30.73 50.80
CA ILE A 3 -9.99 -31.60 50.09
C ILE A 3 -8.74 -31.82 50.96
N VAL A 4 -8.43 -30.85 51.84
CA VAL A 4 -7.35 -30.95 52.82
C VAL A 4 -7.70 -31.97 53.89
N SER A 5 -6.82 -32.95 54.11
CA SER A 5 -7.01 -33.99 55.14
C SER A 5 -6.65 -33.45 56.53
N LYS A 6 -7.37 -33.94 57.54
CA LYS A 6 -7.06 -33.65 58.95
C LYS A 6 -5.63 -34.07 59.34
N GLU A 7 -5.15 -35.15 58.73
CA GLU A 7 -3.82 -35.73 58.96
C GLU A 7 -2.72 -34.74 58.55
N SER A 8 -2.89 -33.98 57.46
CA SER A 8 -1.92 -32.97 57.05
C SER A 8 -1.78 -31.85 58.09
N ILE A 9 -2.88 -31.45 58.74
CA ILE A 9 -2.87 -30.39 59.77
C ILE A 9 -2.24 -30.90 61.06
N GLU A 10 -2.54 -32.15 61.45
CA GLU A 10 -1.91 -32.80 62.60
C GLU A 10 -0.39 -32.94 62.42
N VAL A 11 0.08 -33.31 61.22
CA VAL A 11 1.51 -33.39 60.89
C VAL A 11 2.20 -32.01 60.98
N ILE A 12 1.54 -30.94 60.51
CA ILE A 12 2.06 -29.57 60.65
C ILE A 12 2.08 -29.12 62.12
N ALA A 13 1.08 -29.50 62.92
CA ALA A 13 1.07 -29.19 64.36
C ALA A 13 2.22 -29.90 65.09
N GLN A 14 2.51 -31.16 64.73
CA GLN A 14 3.63 -31.92 65.28
C GLN A 14 4.99 -31.32 64.91
N SER A 15 5.16 -30.75 63.71
CA SER A 15 6.41 -30.11 63.31
C SER A 15 6.71 -28.84 64.12
N ILE A 16 5.68 -28.17 64.63
CA ILE A 16 5.78 -27.01 65.53
C ILE A 16 6.01 -27.46 67.00
N GLY A 17 5.86 -28.76 67.31
CA GLY A 17 6.04 -29.33 68.65
C GLY A 17 4.74 -29.48 69.45
N ILE A 18 3.57 -29.34 68.83
CA ILE A 18 2.26 -29.57 69.46
C ILE A 18 1.88 -31.04 69.24
N SER A 19 2.07 -31.87 70.27
CA SER A 19 1.87 -33.32 70.18
C SER A 19 0.41 -33.77 70.17
N ASN A 20 -0.49 -33.05 70.87
CA ASN A 20 -1.90 -33.39 70.98
C ASN A 20 -2.81 -32.21 70.57
N LEU A 21 -3.09 -32.09 69.27
CA LEU A 21 -4.13 -31.20 68.76
C LEU A 21 -5.51 -31.87 68.88
N SER A 22 -6.55 -31.15 69.28
CA SER A 22 -7.91 -31.72 69.30
C SER A 22 -8.40 -31.98 67.87
N PRO A 23 -9.05 -33.13 67.59
CA PRO A 23 -9.49 -33.47 66.25
C PRO A 23 -10.54 -32.49 65.71
N ASP A 24 -11.33 -31.89 66.59
CA ASP A 24 -12.33 -30.88 66.22
C ASP A 24 -11.67 -29.57 65.75
N ALA A 25 -10.51 -29.19 66.32
CA ALA A 25 -9.77 -28.02 65.86
C ALA A 25 -9.13 -28.26 64.48
N ALA A 26 -8.60 -29.45 64.22
CA ALA A 26 -8.08 -29.82 62.90
C ALA A 26 -9.18 -29.81 61.83
N LEU A 27 -10.37 -30.32 62.16
CA LEU A 27 -11.53 -30.30 61.26
C LEU A 27 -12.06 -28.88 60.99
N ALA A 28 -11.98 -27.98 61.96
CA ALA A 28 -12.38 -26.58 61.78
C ALA A 28 -11.36 -25.76 60.96
N LEU A 29 -10.07 -26.06 61.08
CA LEU A 29 -9.00 -25.33 60.38
C LEU A 29 -8.90 -25.70 58.88
N ALA A 30 -9.16 -26.96 58.53
CA ALA A 30 -9.09 -27.46 57.15
C ALA A 30 -9.90 -26.63 56.12
N PRO A 31 -11.18 -26.28 56.35
CA PRO A 31 -11.95 -25.46 55.42
C PRO A 31 -11.45 -24.02 55.32
N ASP A 32 -10.88 -23.44 56.38
CA ASP A 32 -10.35 -22.07 56.35
C ASP A 32 -9.06 -22.00 55.51
N VAL A 33 -8.16 -22.96 55.65
CA VAL A 33 -6.96 -23.08 54.81
C VAL A 33 -7.34 -23.25 53.34
N GLU A 34 -8.33 -24.09 53.05
CA GLU A 34 -8.81 -24.29 51.68
C GLU A 34 -9.43 -23.00 51.11
N TYR A 35 -10.17 -22.24 51.91
CA TYR A 35 -10.73 -20.95 51.52
C TYR A 35 -9.62 -19.96 51.15
N ARG A 36 -8.59 -19.83 51.99
CA ARG A 36 -7.42 -18.97 51.72
C ARG A 36 -6.66 -19.39 50.47
N LEU A 37 -6.45 -20.70 50.26
CA LEU A 37 -5.80 -21.21 49.06
C LEU A 37 -6.60 -20.83 47.80
N ARG A 38 -7.93 -21.02 47.82
CA ARG A 38 -8.80 -20.66 46.70
C ARG A 38 -8.79 -19.16 46.43
N GLU A 39 -8.75 -18.33 47.48
CA GLU A 39 -8.66 -16.88 47.37
C GLU A 39 -7.38 -16.43 46.65
N VAL A 40 -6.22 -16.99 47.03
CA VAL A 40 -4.93 -16.70 46.36
C VAL A 40 -4.93 -17.19 44.91
N MET A 41 -5.46 -18.39 44.65
CA MET A 41 -5.52 -18.94 43.30
C MET A 41 -6.45 -18.14 42.38
N GLN A 42 -7.57 -17.63 42.88
CA GLN A 42 -8.45 -16.75 42.10
C GLN A 42 -7.73 -15.48 41.68
N GLU A 43 -6.89 -14.93 42.55
CA GLU A 43 -6.13 -13.71 42.28
C GLU A 43 -5.00 -13.98 41.29
N ALA A 44 -4.32 -15.12 41.41
CA ALA A 44 -3.31 -15.56 40.45
C ALA A 44 -3.90 -15.76 39.04
N VAL A 45 -5.10 -16.33 38.94
CA VAL A 45 -5.80 -16.48 37.64
C VAL A 45 -6.14 -15.13 37.03
N LYS A 46 -6.45 -14.11 37.84
CA LYS A 46 -6.65 -12.73 37.34
C LYS A 46 -5.33 -12.18 36.77
N CYS A 47 -4.22 -12.31 37.50
CA CYS A 47 -2.88 -11.90 37.03
C CYS A 47 -2.49 -12.59 35.71
N MET A 48 -2.74 -13.89 35.60
CA MET A 48 -2.50 -14.69 34.38
C MET A 48 -3.30 -14.16 33.18
N ARG A 49 -4.60 -13.88 33.38
CA ARG A 49 -5.48 -13.34 32.33
C ARG A 49 -5.07 -11.93 31.91
N HIS A 50 -4.67 -11.09 32.86
CA HIS A 50 -4.13 -9.76 32.56
C HIS A 50 -2.81 -9.82 31.78
N SER A 51 -2.02 -10.87 32.00
CA SER A 51 -0.80 -11.16 31.23
C SER A 51 -1.06 -11.81 29.85
N ARG A 52 -2.32 -12.00 29.46
CA ARG A 52 -2.74 -12.64 28.19
C ARG A 52 -2.19 -14.07 27.99
N ARG A 53 -1.97 -14.80 29.08
CA ARG A 53 -1.51 -16.20 29.07
C ARG A 53 -2.65 -17.14 29.47
N THR A 54 -2.57 -18.39 29.04
CA THR A 54 -3.49 -19.47 29.44
C THR A 54 -2.87 -20.45 30.45
N VAL A 55 -1.55 -20.39 30.64
CA VAL A 55 -0.80 -21.20 31.59
C VAL A 55 -0.44 -20.33 32.78
N LEU A 56 -0.76 -20.80 33.98
CA LEU A 56 -0.47 -20.12 35.24
C LEU A 56 0.99 -20.36 35.63
N THR A 57 1.72 -19.28 35.86
CA THR A 57 3.14 -19.30 36.21
C THR A 57 3.36 -18.93 37.68
N VAL A 58 4.55 -19.21 38.21
CA VAL A 58 4.93 -18.88 39.60
C VAL A 58 4.81 -17.36 39.84
N ASP A 59 5.23 -16.54 38.88
CA ASP A 59 5.15 -15.08 38.94
C ASP A 59 3.70 -14.58 39.12
N ASP A 60 2.71 -15.29 38.55
CA ASP A 60 1.30 -14.92 38.70
C ASP A 60 0.82 -15.15 40.15
N VAL A 61 1.32 -16.20 40.81
CA VAL A 61 1.03 -16.53 42.22
C VAL A 61 1.78 -15.58 43.14
N GLU A 62 3.04 -15.25 42.86
CA GLU A 62 3.81 -14.26 43.61
C GLU A 62 3.14 -12.88 43.55
N GLY A 63 2.69 -12.48 42.36
CA GLY A 63 1.86 -11.28 42.20
C GLY A 63 0.58 -11.31 43.04
N ALA A 64 -0.08 -12.46 43.13
CA ALA A 64 -1.28 -12.63 43.97
C ALA A 64 -0.99 -12.54 45.47
N LEU A 65 0.12 -13.13 45.95
CA LEU A 65 0.56 -13.05 47.34
C LEU A 65 0.89 -11.61 47.73
N ASN A 66 1.62 -10.90 46.88
CA ASN A 66 1.93 -9.48 47.07
C ASN A 66 0.67 -8.62 47.16
N LEU A 67 -0.34 -8.87 46.32
CA LEU A 67 -1.63 -8.15 46.38
C LEU A 67 -2.41 -8.41 47.67
N LYS A 68 -2.26 -9.59 48.27
CA LYS A 68 -2.90 -9.97 49.54
C LYS A 68 -2.06 -9.59 50.76
N ASN A 69 -0.90 -8.94 50.57
CA ASN A 69 0.07 -8.64 51.63
C ASN A 69 0.52 -9.89 52.41
N VAL A 70 0.64 -11.03 51.72
CA VAL A 70 1.21 -12.26 52.27
C VAL A 70 2.71 -12.26 52.00
N GLU A 71 3.49 -12.83 52.92
CA GLU A 71 4.94 -12.95 52.76
C GLU A 71 5.29 -13.71 51.47
N PRO A 72 6.25 -13.20 50.66
CA PRO A 72 6.64 -13.84 49.41
C PRO A 72 7.37 -15.18 49.69
N ILE A 73 7.05 -16.19 48.88
CA ILE A 73 7.66 -17.52 48.98
C ILE A 73 8.85 -17.56 48.01
N TYR A 74 10.05 -17.62 48.58
CA TYR A 74 11.30 -17.70 47.81
C TYR A 74 11.66 -19.14 47.41
N GLY A 75 12.44 -19.29 46.34
CA GLY A 75 13.01 -20.59 45.91
C GLY A 75 12.27 -21.29 44.77
N SER A 76 11.18 -20.71 44.24
CA SER A 76 10.40 -21.30 43.15
C SER A 76 10.81 -20.86 41.73
N ALA A 77 11.80 -19.99 41.60
CA ALA A 77 12.27 -19.46 40.30
C ALA A 77 13.32 -20.36 39.60
N SER A 78 13.64 -21.53 40.16
CA SER A 78 14.61 -22.44 39.55
C SER A 78 14.04 -23.04 38.26
N GLY A 79 14.83 -23.04 37.18
CA GLY A 79 14.40 -23.53 35.86
C GLY A 79 14.19 -25.06 35.78
N GLY A 80 14.46 -25.79 36.87
CA GLY A 80 14.25 -27.23 36.96
C GLY A 80 12.89 -27.59 37.56
N ALA A 81 12.22 -28.59 36.98
CA ALA A 81 11.00 -29.14 37.57
C ALA A 81 11.31 -29.82 38.93
N MET A 82 10.64 -29.39 40.00
CA MET A 82 10.74 -30.03 41.31
C MET A 82 10.21 -31.47 41.24
N GLN A 83 11.01 -32.44 41.70
CA GLN A 83 10.65 -33.85 41.70
C GLN A 83 10.27 -34.30 43.11
N PHE A 84 9.00 -34.61 43.32
CA PHE A 84 8.52 -35.23 44.56
C PHE A 84 8.85 -36.73 44.53
N LYS A 85 9.64 -37.21 45.49
CA LYS A 85 9.95 -38.64 45.67
C LYS A 85 9.21 -39.19 46.88
N ARG A 86 8.81 -40.45 46.78
CA ARG A 86 8.14 -41.18 47.88
C ARG A 86 9.17 -41.68 48.89
N ALA A 87 8.90 -41.53 50.18
CA ALA A 87 9.76 -42.07 51.23
C ALA A 87 9.72 -43.60 51.26
N ILE A 88 10.87 -44.22 51.50
CA ILE A 88 10.99 -45.69 51.57
C ILE A 88 10.36 -46.14 52.90
N GLY A 89 9.33 -46.99 52.84
CA GLY A 89 8.66 -47.55 54.02
C GLY A 89 7.31 -46.94 54.38
N HIS A 90 6.95 -45.77 53.84
CA HIS A 90 5.64 -45.13 54.07
C HIS A 90 4.93 -44.83 52.77
N LYS A 91 3.65 -45.23 52.67
CA LYS A 91 2.90 -45.11 51.42
C LYS A 91 2.48 -43.67 51.11
N ASP A 92 2.28 -42.84 52.12
CA ASP A 92 1.61 -41.54 51.97
C ASP A 92 2.55 -40.35 52.24
N LEU A 93 3.85 -40.62 52.44
CA LEU A 93 4.86 -39.60 52.71
C LEU A 93 5.69 -39.32 51.45
N PHE A 94 5.70 -38.05 51.04
CA PHE A 94 6.50 -37.54 49.94
C PHE A 94 7.48 -36.49 50.46
N TYR A 95 8.68 -36.47 49.89
CA TYR A 95 9.69 -35.46 50.16
C TYR A 95 10.21 -34.87 48.84
N LEU A 96 10.78 -33.68 48.93
CA LEU A 96 11.45 -33.02 47.81
C LEU A 96 12.87 -33.58 47.69
N ASP A 97 13.21 -34.14 46.54
CA ASP A 97 14.58 -34.58 46.25
C ASP A 97 15.43 -33.36 45.92
N ASP A 98 16.09 -32.82 46.94
CA ASP A 98 17.06 -31.75 46.77
C ASP A 98 18.47 -32.34 46.85
N LYS A 99 19.25 -32.13 45.79
CA LYS A 99 20.61 -32.66 45.70
C LYS A 99 21.58 -31.53 45.99
N ASP A 100 22.46 -31.75 46.95
CA ASP A 100 23.56 -30.83 47.22
C ASP A 100 24.45 -30.73 45.98
N VAL A 101 24.66 -29.49 45.51
CA VAL A 101 25.52 -29.17 44.36
C VAL A 101 26.73 -28.40 44.86
N ASP A 102 27.92 -28.79 44.39
CA ASP A 102 29.14 -28.07 44.73
C ASP A 102 29.17 -26.69 44.06
N ILE A 103 29.57 -25.67 44.83
CA ILE A 103 29.60 -24.26 44.35
C ILE A 103 30.53 -24.10 43.14
N LYS A 104 31.58 -24.92 43.04
CA LYS A 104 32.51 -24.92 41.91
C LYS A 104 31.81 -25.27 40.61
N ASP A 105 30.94 -26.29 40.64
CA ASP A 105 30.20 -26.76 39.47
C ASP A 105 29.20 -25.70 38.98
N VAL A 106 28.66 -24.88 39.90
CA VAL A 106 27.78 -23.76 39.55
C VAL A 106 28.54 -22.61 38.89
N ILE A 107 29.77 -22.33 39.33
CA ILE A 107 30.61 -21.27 38.76
C ILE A 107 31.14 -21.66 37.37
N GLU A 108 31.49 -22.93 37.19
CA GLU A 108 32.00 -23.45 35.91
C GLU A 108 30.88 -23.73 34.89
N ALA A 109 29.62 -23.66 35.30
CA ALA A 109 28.48 -23.89 34.41
C ALA A 109 28.45 -22.87 33.26
N PRO A 110 28.29 -23.33 32.00
CA PRO A 110 28.25 -22.44 30.86
C PRO A 110 26.97 -21.58 30.88
N LEU A 111 27.11 -20.32 30.46
CA LEU A 111 25.99 -19.41 30.35
C LEU A 111 24.95 -19.92 29.32
N PRO A 112 23.64 -19.78 29.60
CA PRO A 112 22.60 -20.13 28.65
C PRO A 112 22.65 -19.22 27.42
N LYS A 113 22.23 -19.76 26.27
CA LYS A 113 22.13 -18.96 25.04
C LYS A 113 20.98 -17.98 25.15
N ALA A 114 21.25 -16.70 24.86
CA ALA A 114 20.23 -15.68 24.80
C ALA A 114 19.29 -15.91 23.60
N PRO A 115 17.97 -15.73 23.77
CA PRO A 115 17.03 -15.74 22.65
C PRO A 115 17.26 -14.51 21.75
N LEU A 116 16.73 -14.57 20.52
CA LEU A 116 16.72 -13.42 19.61
C LEU A 116 15.72 -12.35 20.10
N ASP A 117 15.98 -11.11 19.72
CA ASP A 117 15.07 -10.00 20.00
C ASP A 117 13.71 -10.18 19.31
N THR A 118 12.67 -9.66 19.95
CA THR A 118 11.29 -9.72 19.44
C THR A 118 11.11 -8.83 18.21
N ALA A 119 10.73 -9.43 17.08
CA ALA A 119 10.37 -8.72 15.85
C ALA A 119 8.92 -9.02 15.43
N VAL A 120 8.28 -8.05 14.78
CA VAL A 120 6.92 -8.20 14.23
C VAL A 120 7.00 -8.47 12.74
N LEU A 121 6.35 -9.56 12.30
CA LEU A 121 6.19 -9.91 10.89
C LEU A 121 4.71 -9.81 10.52
N CYS A 122 4.41 -8.98 9.52
CA CYS A 122 3.04 -8.75 9.05
C CYS A 122 2.76 -9.58 7.80
N HIS A 123 1.60 -10.23 7.75
CA HIS A 123 1.10 -10.94 6.57
C HIS A 123 -0.42 -10.74 6.44
N TRP A 124 -0.97 -11.07 5.28
CA TRP A 124 -2.41 -10.99 5.03
C TRP A 124 -3.12 -12.21 5.61
N LEU A 125 -3.92 -12.01 6.66
CA LEU A 125 -4.76 -13.07 7.23
C LEU A 125 -6.00 -13.34 6.36
N ALA A 126 -6.61 -12.29 5.80
CA ALA A 126 -7.80 -12.42 4.96
C ALA A 126 -7.88 -11.28 3.93
N ILE A 127 -8.37 -11.61 2.74
CA ILE A 127 -8.71 -10.68 1.67
C ILE A 127 -10.17 -10.95 1.30
N GLU A 128 -11.06 -9.97 1.42
CA GLU A 128 -12.51 -10.13 1.17
C GLU A 128 -13.16 -11.27 1.98
N GLY A 129 -12.67 -11.51 3.20
CA GLY A 129 -13.17 -12.59 4.07
C GLY A 129 -12.66 -13.99 3.69
N VAL A 130 -11.81 -14.12 2.66
CA VAL A 130 -11.15 -15.38 2.29
C VAL A 130 -9.71 -15.36 2.79
N GLN A 131 -9.30 -16.41 3.49
CA GLN A 131 -7.93 -16.59 3.94
C GLN A 131 -7.03 -17.02 2.77
N PRO A 132 -5.99 -16.25 2.40
CA PRO A 132 -5.09 -16.66 1.33
C PRO A 132 -4.19 -17.82 1.79
N ALA A 133 -3.90 -18.74 0.88
CA ALA A 133 -3.04 -19.91 1.12
C ALA A 133 -1.55 -19.53 1.10
N ILE A 134 -1.11 -18.81 2.12
CA ILE A 134 0.29 -18.42 2.37
C ILE A 134 0.84 -19.33 3.48
N PRO A 135 2.13 -19.75 3.48
CA PRO A 135 2.71 -20.60 4.53
C PRO A 135 2.43 -20.18 5.99
N GLU A 136 2.27 -18.88 6.27
CA GLU A 136 1.93 -18.37 7.61
C GLU A 136 0.47 -18.61 8.00
N ASN A 137 -0.43 -18.81 7.03
CA ASN A 137 -1.85 -19.06 7.25
C ASN A 137 -2.10 -20.57 7.33
N ALA A 138 -2.63 -21.02 8.48
CA ALA A 138 -3.05 -22.41 8.62
C ALA A 138 -4.20 -22.75 7.66
N PRO A 139 -4.16 -23.90 6.96
CA PRO A 139 -5.30 -24.36 6.18
C PRO A 139 -6.50 -24.61 7.10
N VAL A 140 -7.70 -24.21 6.64
CA VAL A 140 -8.95 -24.20 7.41
C VAL A 140 -9.27 -25.55 8.07
N GLU A 141 -8.82 -26.65 7.48
CA GLU A 141 -8.97 -28.02 7.97
C GLU A 141 -8.30 -28.28 9.34
N VAL A 142 -7.30 -27.48 9.72
CA VAL A 142 -6.55 -27.62 10.97
C VAL A 142 -7.25 -26.89 12.14
N ILE A 143 -8.16 -25.96 11.85
CA ILE A 143 -8.85 -25.14 12.87
C ILE A 143 -10.10 -25.86 13.41
N THR A 144 -10.68 -26.77 12.62
CA THR A 144 -11.66 -27.73 13.15
C THR A 144 -10.96 -28.68 14.12
N ALA A 145 -11.42 -28.73 15.36
CA ALA A 145 -10.97 -29.67 16.39
C ALA A 145 -10.72 -31.07 15.81
N PRO A 146 -9.71 -31.84 16.28
CA PRO A 146 -9.32 -33.09 15.66
C PRO A 146 -10.50 -34.07 15.66
N SER A 147 -11.19 -34.15 14.53
CA SER A 147 -12.12 -35.21 14.23
C SER A 147 -11.30 -36.48 14.06
N ARG A 148 -11.43 -37.41 15.00
CA ARG A 148 -10.95 -38.79 14.87
C ARG A 148 -11.68 -39.46 13.71
N VAL A 149 -11.27 -39.26 12.46
CA VAL A 149 -11.28 -40.25 11.36
C VAL A 149 -10.35 -39.71 10.26
N LYS A 150 -9.27 -40.45 9.97
CA LYS A 150 -8.40 -40.20 8.81
C LYS A 150 -9.12 -40.64 7.53
N SER A 151 -9.23 -39.75 6.57
CA SER A 151 -9.40 -40.08 5.15
C SER A 151 -8.16 -39.56 4.43
N GLN A 152 -7.45 -40.45 3.73
CA GLN A 152 -6.24 -40.15 2.99
C GLN A 152 -6.58 -39.34 1.73
N GLU A 153 -5.91 -38.20 1.53
CA GLU A 153 -5.90 -37.52 0.24
C GLU A 153 -4.59 -37.71 -0.51
N GLN A 154 -4.77 -37.74 -1.83
CA GLN A 154 -3.78 -37.93 -2.87
C GLN A 154 -2.95 -36.67 -3.08
N LYS A 155 -1.77 -36.92 -3.66
CA LYS A 155 -0.69 -35.99 -3.95
C LYS A 155 -1.03 -34.91 -4.98
N GLU A 156 -0.41 -33.75 -4.72
CA GLU A 156 0.34 -32.87 -5.63
C GLU A 156 -0.28 -32.58 -7.02
N ASP A 157 -0.79 -31.37 -7.18
CA ASP A 157 -0.42 -30.54 -8.34
C ASP A 157 -0.46 -29.05 -7.98
N ALA A 158 0.70 -28.41 -8.11
CA ALA A 158 0.85 -26.97 -8.04
C ALA A 158 0.20 -26.35 -9.28
N LEU A 159 -1.01 -25.82 -9.12
CA LEU A 159 -1.68 -24.99 -10.12
C LEU A 159 -1.70 -23.53 -9.67
N PRO A 160 -1.61 -22.58 -10.62
CA PRO A 160 -1.51 -21.17 -10.32
C PRO A 160 -2.77 -20.73 -9.58
N VAL A 161 -2.59 -19.83 -8.60
CA VAL A 161 -3.66 -19.11 -7.91
C VAL A 161 -4.41 -18.27 -8.94
N ASP A 162 -5.30 -18.93 -9.66
CA ASP A 162 -6.34 -18.31 -10.46
C ASP A 162 -7.27 -17.73 -9.40
N ILE A 163 -7.25 -16.40 -9.26
CA ILE A 163 -8.32 -15.65 -8.60
C ILE A 163 -9.54 -15.81 -9.53
N ARG A 164 -10.05 -17.03 -9.64
CA ARG A 164 -11.43 -17.23 -10.05
C ARG A 164 -12.21 -16.58 -8.92
N LEU A 165 -13.00 -15.58 -9.26
CA LEU A 165 -14.06 -15.09 -8.40
C LEU A 165 -15.34 -15.92 -8.68
N PRO A 166 -15.54 -17.15 -8.16
CA PRO A 166 -16.85 -17.77 -8.17
C PRO A 166 -17.49 -17.55 -6.79
N ILE A 167 -17.58 -16.30 -6.34
CA ILE A 167 -18.57 -15.96 -5.33
C ILE A 167 -19.71 -15.36 -6.14
N ARG A 168 -20.82 -16.11 -6.27
CA ARG A 168 -22.11 -15.51 -6.55
C ARG A 168 -22.30 -14.49 -5.43
N HIS A 169 -21.89 -13.24 -5.62
CA HIS A 169 -22.08 -12.24 -4.59
C HIS A 169 -23.55 -12.27 -4.26
N VAL A 170 -23.87 -12.49 -2.98
CA VAL A 170 -25.22 -12.35 -2.46
C VAL A 170 -25.52 -10.85 -2.46
N LEU A 171 -25.64 -10.28 -3.66
CA LEU A 171 -26.03 -8.90 -3.86
C LEU A 171 -27.50 -8.83 -3.46
N SER A 172 -27.80 -7.93 -2.52
CA SER A 172 -29.19 -7.61 -2.22
C SER A 172 -29.88 -7.08 -3.47
N ARG A 173 -31.20 -7.26 -3.55
CA ARG A 173 -32.00 -6.76 -4.67
C ARG A 173 -31.84 -5.25 -4.84
N GLU A 174 -31.67 -4.51 -3.75
CA GLU A 174 -31.45 -3.06 -3.74
C GLU A 174 -30.10 -2.69 -4.37
N LEU A 175 -29.03 -3.41 -4.06
CA LEU A 175 -27.70 -3.16 -4.65
C LEU A 175 -27.68 -3.48 -6.15
N GLN A 176 -28.43 -4.50 -6.58
CA GLN A 176 -28.58 -4.80 -8.01
C GLN A 176 -29.31 -3.66 -8.74
N ILE A 177 -30.42 -3.16 -8.19
CA ILE A 177 -31.16 -2.03 -8.76
C ILE A 177 -30.28 -0.77 -8.80
N TYR A 178 -29.47 -0.53 -7.76
CA TYR A 178 -28.52 0.58 -7.74
C TYR A 178 -27.47 0.45 -8.85
N PHE A 179 -26.87 -0.73 -9.02
CA PHE A 179 -25.91 -1.01 -10.08
C PHE A 179 -26.52 -0.84 -11.48
N GLU A 180 -27.70 -1.43 -11.71
CA GLU A 180 -28.45 -1.28 -12.96
C GLU A 180 -28.75 0.19 -13.25
N LYS A 181 -29.12 0.98 -12.23
CA LYS A 181 -29.42 2.39 -12.42
C LYS A 181 -28.20 3.20 -12.84
N ILE A 182 -27.05 2.96 -12.22
CA ILE A 182 -25.80 3.66 -12.57
C ILE A 182 -25.32 3.27 -13.95
N THR A 183 -25.33 1.98 -14.27
CA THR A 183 -24.92 1.48 -15.59
C THR A 183 -25.82 2.02 -16.70
N GLU A 184 -27.15 2.08 -16.47
CA GLU A 184 -28.10 2.70 -17.39
C GLU A 184 -27.79 4.19 -17.61
N LEU A 185 -27.59 4.96 -16.53
CA LEU A 185 -27.27 6.39 -16.61
C LEU A 185 -25.96 6.65 -17.34
N THR A 186 -24.95 5.79 -17.13
CA THR A 186 -23.65 5.88 -17.79
C THR A 186 -23.78 5.64 -19.30
N MET A 187 -24.65 4.72 -19.72
CA MET A 187 -24.86 4.36 -21.13
C MET A 187 -25.76 5.33 -21.89
N ARG A 188 -26.86 5.78 -21.28
CA ARG A 188 -27.90 6.58 -21.96
C ARG A 188 -27.68 8.07 -21.87
N SER A 189 -27.10 8.58 -20.78
CA SER A 189 -27.10 10.01 -20.49
C SER A 189 -25.84 10.48 -19.72
N PRO A 190 -24.66 10.48 -20.37
CA PRO A 190 -23.38 10.77 -19.72
C PRO A 190 -23.20 12.22 -19.22
N ASP A 191 -24.07 13.15 -19.65
CA ASP A 191 -24.01 14.57 -19.27
C ASP A 191 -25.24 15.03 -18.45
N SER A 192 -26.11 14.11 -18.04
CA SER A 192 -27.28 14.42 -17.23
C SER A 192 -26.89 14.92 -15.83
N VAL A 193 -27.72 15.80 -15.25
CA VAL A 193 -27.59 16.21 -13.83
C VAL A 193 -27.67 15.00 -12.91
N LEU A 194 -28.56 14.04 -13.24
CA LEU A 194 -28.71 12.78 -12.49
C LEU A 194 -27.42 11.94 -12.51
N PHE A 195 -26.63 12.00 -13.59
CA PHE A 195 -25.36 11.29 -13.65
C PHE A 195 -24.32 11.93 -12.71
N LYS A 196 -24.31 13.27 -12.59
CA LYS A 196 -23.43 13.97 -11.64
C LYS A 196 -23.79 13.65 -10.19
N GLU A 197 -25.07 13.59 -9.87
CA GLU A 197 -25.57 13.16 -8.55
C GLU A 197 -25.20 11.70 -8.27
N ALA A 198 -25.35 10.81 -9.26
CA ALA A 198 -24.93 9.41 -9.14
C ALA A 198 -23.41 9.28 -8.89
N LEU A 199 -22.58 10.09 -9.56
CA LEU A 199 -21.13 10.13 -9.31
C LEU A 199 -20.80 10.64 -7.90
N ALA A 200 -21.56 11.60 -7.38
CA ALA A 200 -21.40 12.08 -6.01
C ALA A 200 -21.75 10.99 -5.00
N SER A 201 -22.87 10.29 -5.20
CA SER A 201 -23.27 9.12 -4.40
C SER A 201 -22.19 8.03 -4.41
N LEU A 202 -21.65 7.65 -5.58
CA LEU A 202 -20.55 6.69 -5.68
C LEU A 202 -19.30 7.09 -4.88
N ALA A 203 -19.03 8.40 -4.76
CA ALA A 203 -17.87 8.91 -4.03
C ALA A 203 -18.07 8.94 -2.51
N THR A 204 -19.31 9.06 -2.03
CA THR A 204 -19.63 9.21 -0.60
C THR A 204 -20.13 7.94 0.07
N ASP A 205 -20.78 7.04 -0.67
CA ASP A 205 -21.56 5.98 -0.04
C ASP A 205 -20.69 4.85 0.54
N SER A 206 -20.95 4.53 1.80
CA SER A 206 -20.32 3.46 2.56
C SER A 206 -21.16 2.17 2.47
N GLY A 207 -20.72 1.18 1.69
CA GLY A 207 -21.47 -0.07 1.48
C GLY A 207 -21.43 -0.60 0.05
N LEU A 208 -20.79 0.13 -0.87
CA LEU A 208 -20.66 -0.24 -2.28
C LEU A 208 -19.57 -1.28 -2.54
N HIS A 209 -18.81 -1.68 -1.51
CA HIS A 209 -17.68 -2.60 -1.63
C HIS A 209 -18.02 -3.92 -2.37
N PRO A 210 -19.17 -4.60 -2.11
CA PRO A 210 -19.56 -5.80 -2.85
C PRO A 210 -19.83 -5.57 -4.35
N LEU A 211 -20.09 -4.34 -4.78
CA LEU A 211 -20.34 -3.98 -6.18
C LEU A 211 -19.06 -3.67 -6.96
N VAL A 212 -17.95 -3.43 -6.28
CA VAL A 212 -16.68 -3.01 -6.90
C VAL A 212 -16.18 -4.00 -7.98
N PRO A 213 -16.17 -5.33 -7.76
CA PRO A 213 -15.77 -6.27 -8.80
C PRO A 213 -16.63 -6.18 -10.07
N TYR A 214 -17.94 -5.95 -9.88
CA TYR A 214 -18.87 -5.82 -10.99
C TYR A 214 -18.64 -4.52 -11.76
N PHE A 215 -18.41 -3.40 -11.06
CA PHE A 215 -18.03 -2.15 -11.69
C PHE A 215 -16.70 -2.26 -12.45
N THR A 216 -15.68 -2.92 -11.89
CA THR A 216 -14.38 -3.04 -12.56
C THR A 216 -14.46 -3.91 -13.82
N CYS A 217 -15.21 -5.02 -13.78
CA CYS A 217 -15.50 -5.84 -14.96
C CYS A 217 -16.29 -5.07 -16.02
N PHE A 218 -17.39 -4.42 -15.61
CA PHE A 218 -18.22 -3.61 -16.50
C PHE A 218 -17.40 -2.52 -17.19
N ILE A 219 -16.59 -1.77 -16.44
CA ILE A 219 -15.74 -0.71 -17.00
C ILE A 219 -14.71 -1.28 -17.99
N ALA A 220 -14.06 -2.41 -17.67
CA ALA A 220 -13.09 -3.03 -18.56
C ALA A 220 -13.72 -3.52 -19.88
N ASP A 221 -14.90 -4.14 -19.81
CA ASP A 221 -15.61 -4.64 -20.99
C ASP A 221 -16.14 -3.49 -21.85
N GLU A 222 -16.71 -2.46 -21.24
CA GLU A 222 -17.27 -1.32 -21.96
C GLU A 222 -16.20 -0.40 -22.55
N VAL A 223 -15.04 -0.27 -21.91
CA VAL A 223 -13.89 0.41 -22.53
C VAL A 223 -13.41 -0.37 -23.76
N SER A 224 -13.39 -1.70 -23.69
CA SER A 224 -12.94 -2.55 -24.80
C SER A 224 -13.92 -2.55 -25.98
N ARG A 225 -15.23 -2.50 -25.71
CA ARG A 225 -16.30 -2.44 -26.73
C ARG A 225 -16.57 -1.02 -27.23
N GLY A 226 -16.40 -0.02 -26.39
CA GLY A 226 -16.83 1.37 -26.57
C GLY A 226 -15.78 2.35 -27.10
N LEU A 227 -14.68 1.88 -27.69
CA LEU A 227 -13.59 2.75 -28.19
C LEU A 227 -14.01 3.82 -29.21
N ASN A 228 -15.21 3.68 -29.79
CA ASN A 228 -15.76 4.58 -30.80
C ASN A 228 -16.58 5.75 -30.22
N ASP A 229 -17.00 5.70 -28.96
CA ASP A 229 -17.81 6.75 -28.33
C ASP A 229 -17.03 7.45 -27.21
N LEU A 230 -16.59 8.67 -27.49
CA LEU A 230 -15.81 9.46 -26.53
C LEU A 230 -16.63 9.86 -25.30
N SER A 231 -17.94 10.08 -25.47
CA SER A 231 -18.81 10.53 -24.38
C SER A 231 -18.98 9.43 -23.33
N LEU A 232 -19.16 8.18 -23.78
CA LEU A 232 -19.21 7.00 -22.94
C LEU A 232 -17.88 6.75 -22.22
N LEU A 233 -16.75 6.79 -22.94
CA LEU A 233 -15.43 6.58 -22.33
C LEU A 233 -15.14 7.62 -21.25
N LEU A 234 -15.51 8.88 -21.49
CA LEU A 234 -15.31 9.95 -20.52
C LEU A 234 -16.21 9.74 -19.29
N ALA A 235 -17.47 9.31 -19.47
CA ALA A 235 -18.35 8.92 -18.38
C ALA A 235 -17.80 7.74 -17.56
N LEU A 236 -17.28 6.70 -18.22
CA LEU A 236 -16.64 5.56 -17.55
C LEU A 236 -15.43 6.00 -16.72
N LEU A 237 -14.55 6.85 -17.27
CA LEU A 237 -13.41 7.37 -16.51
C LEU A 237 -13.85 8.27 -15.34
N ARG A 238 -14.97 9.01 -15.47
CA ARG A 238 -15.57 9.77 -14.35
C ARG A 238 -16.06 8.83 -13.24
N VAL A 239 -16.68 7.70 -13.58
CA VAL A 239 -17.06 6.64 -12.61
C VAL A 239 -15.83 6.06 -11.93
N VAL A 240 -14.76 5.77 -12.68
CA VAL A 240 -13.50 5.32 -12.09
C VAL A 240 -12.95 6.35 -11.10
N ARG A 241 -13.00 7.64 -11.45
CA ARG A 241 -12.56 8.72 -10.57
C ARG A 241 -13.38 8.80 -9.28
N SER A 242 -14.71 8.66 -9.34
CA SER A 242 -15.55 8.69 -8.12
C SER A 242 -15.28 7.48 -7.23
N LEU A 243 -15.14 6.28 -7.81
CA LEU A 243 -14.78 5.07 -7.07
C LEU A 243 -13.41 5.20 -6.38
N LEU A 244 -12.43 5.79 -7.07
CA LEU A 244 -11.10 6.03 -6.49
C LEU A 244 -11.06 7.17 -5.47
N HIS A 245 -12.07 8.05 -5.41
CA HIS A 245 -12.14 9.10 -4.40
C HIS A 245 -12.79 8.61 -3.10
N ASN A 246 -13.59 7.53 -3.16
CA ASN A 246 -14.28 6.98 -2.01
C ASN A 246 -13.27 6.40 -1.00
N PRO A 247 -13.23 6.89 0.25
CA PRO A 247 -12.33 6.39 1.29
C PRO A 247 -12.79 5.05 1.88
N HIS A 248 -14.05 4.67 1.71
CA HIS A 248 -14.63 3.46 2.29
C HIS A 248 -14.42 2.21 1.43
N ILE A 249 -13.85 2.37 0.22
CA ILE A 249 -13.65 1.28 -0.73
C ILE A 249 -12.15 0.97 -0.86
N ASN A 250 -11.79 -0.29 -0.60
CA ASN A 250 -10.46 -0.78 -0.86
C ASN A 250 -10.36 -1.22 -2.33
N MET A 251 -9.94 -0.30 -3.21
CA MET A 251 -9.73 -0.57 -4.64
C MET A 251 -8.43 -1.34 -4.95
N GLU A 252 -7.54 -1.46 -3.95
CA GLU A 252 -6.25 -2.12 -3.98
C GLU A 252 -6.23 -3.46 -4.76
N PRO A 253 -7.04 -4.48 -4.41
CA PRO A 253 -7.02 -5.78 -5.11
C PRO A 253 -7.48 -5.70 -6.58
N TYR A 254 -8.24 -4.68 -6.96
CA TYR A 254 -8.82 -4.54 -8.30
C TYR A 254 -8.00 -3.64 -9.24
N LEU A 255 -6.95 -2.99 -8.74
CA LEU A 255 -6.11 -2.09 -9.55
C LEU A 255 -5.50 -2.81 -10.76
N HIS A 256 -5.10 -4.08 -10.63
CA HIS A 256 -4.53 -4.84 -11.73
C HIS A 256 -5.50 -5.00 -12.91
N GLN A 257 -6.80 -5.11 -12.65
CA GLN A 257 -7.83 -5.23 -13.69
C GLN A 257 -8.24 -3.88 -14.26
N LEU A 258 -8.30 -2.85 -13.42
CA LEU A 258 -8.73 -1.50 -13.79
C LEU A 258 -7.68 -0.73 -14.61
N MET A 259 -6.40 -0.89 -14.26
CA MET A 259 -5.30 -0.13 -14.87
C MET A 259 -5.15 -0.37 -16.38
N PRO A 260 -5.23 -1.60 -16.90
CA PRO A 260 -5.25 -1.84 -18.34
C PRO A 260 -6.35 -1.07 -19.07
N ALA A 261 -7.56 -0.96 -18.49
CA ALA A 261 -8.66 -0.22 -19.11
C ALA A 261 -8.34 1.29 -19.19
N VAL A 262 -7.85 1.89 -18.10
CA VAL A 262 -7.47 3.31 -18.06
C VAL A 262 -6.29 3.61 -18.99
N VAL A 263 -5.27 2.75 -19.01
CA VAL A 263 -4.10 2.90 -19.90
C VAL A 263 -4.49 2.68 -21.37
N THR A 264 -5.47 1.84 -21.66
CA THR A 264 -6.01 1.68 -23.02
C THR A 264 -6.66 2.98 -23.48
N CYS A 265 -7.45 3.67 -22.65
CA CYS A 265 -8.00 4.99 -22.99
C CYS A 265 -6.90 6.05 -23.25
N LEU A 266 -5.73 5.90 -22.62
CA LEU A 266 -4.60 6.79 -22.80
C LEU A 266 -3.81 6.50 -24.10
N VAL A 267 -3.51 5.22 -24.38
CA VAL A 267 -2.56 4.77 -25.43
C VAL A 267 -3.28 4.13 -26.64
N ALA A 268 -4.61 4.16 -26.72
CA ALA A 268 -5.34 3.62 -27.86
C ALA A 268 -4.96 4.30 -29.18
N LYS A 269 -4.76 3.48 -30.23
CA LYS A 269 -4.35 3.90 -31.58
C LYS A 269 -5.39 4.79 -32.27
N ARG A 270 -6.67 4.47 -32.07
CA ARG A 270 -7.83 5.19 -32.60
C ARG A 270 -8.88 5.30 -31.50
N LEU A 271 -9.34 6.52 -31.25
CA LEU A 271 -10.39 6.85 -30.30
C LEU A 271 -11.43 7.69 -31.04
N GLY A 272 -12.70 7.30 -30.96
CA GLY A 272 -13.79 7.99 -31.66
C GLY A 272 -14.08 7.47 -33.07
N LYS A 273 -15.24 7.86 -33.60
CA LYS A 273 -15.69 7.50 -34.96
C LYS A 273 -15.05 8.39 -36.03
N ARG A 274 -14.67 9.63 -35.69
CA ARG A 274 -14.09 10.60 -36.62
C ARG A 274 -12.73 11.08 -36.14
N LEU A 275 -11.83 11.33 -37.08
CA LEU A 275 -10.48 11.88 -36.83
C LEU A 275 -10.52 13.31 -36.24
N SER A 276 -11.67 13.98 -36.31
CA SER A 276 -11.91 15.33 -35.80
C SER A 276 -12.41 15.38 -34.37
N ASP A 277 -12.70 14.23 -33.75
CA ASP A 277 -13.28 14.20 -32.41
C ASP A 277 -12.23 14.58 -31.35
N ASN A 278 -12.65 15.30 -30.30
CA ASN A 278 -11.79 15.82 -29.21
C ASN A 278 -11.30 14.71 -28.26
N HIS A 279 -10.55 13.76 -28.79
CA HIS A 279 -9.97 12.65 -28.03
C HIS A 279 -8.79 13.08 -27.13
N TRP A 280 -8.32 14.33 -27.27
CA TRP A 280 -7.24 14.91 -26.45
C TRP A 280 -7.67 15.08 -24.99
N GLU A 281 -8.86 15.62 -24.74
CA GLU A 281 -9.38 15.84 -23.39
C GLU A 281 -9.54 14.52 -22.61
N LEU A 282 -9.98 13.47 -23.30
CA LEU A 282 -10.08 12.12 -22.72
C LEU A 282 -8.70 11.61 -22.26
N ARG A 283 -7.66 11.82 -23.05
CA ARG A 283 -6.29 11.41 -22.71
C ARG A 283 -5.72 12.23 -21.56
N ASP A 284 -5.96 13.53 -21.54
CA ASP A 284 -5.53 14.40 -20.44
C ASP A 284 -6.23 13.97 -19.13
N PHE A 285 -7.53 13.65 -19.20
CA PHE A 285 -8.27 13.12 -18.04
C PHE A 285 -7.74 11.76 -17.59
N ALA A 286 -7.47 10.84 -18.52
CA ALA A 286 -6.88 9.53 -18.22
C ALA A 286 -5.48 9.66 -17.58
N ALA A 287 -4.63 10.57 -18.07
CA ALA A 287 -3.31 10.84 -17.51
C ALA A 287 -3.40 11.37 -16.06
N ASN A 288 -4.34 12.29 -15.79
CA ASN A 288 -4.60 12.79 -14.44
C ASN A 288 -5.12 11.69 -13.50
N LEU A 289 -5.96 10.80 -14.01
CA LEU A 289 -6.48 9.66 -13.26
C LEU A 289 -5.36 8.67 -12.90
N VAL A 290 -4.51 8.32 -13.87
CA VAL A 290 -3.31 7.48 -13.65
C VAL A 290 -2.39 8.11 -12.61
N SER A 291 -2.13 9.42 -12.69
CA SER A 291 -1.33 10.14 -11.69
C SER A 291 -1.94 10.03 -10.30
N SER A 292 -3.26 10.18 -10.19
CA SER A 292 -4.00 10.06 -8.92
C SER A 292 -3.87 8.65 -8.33
N ILE A 293 -3.99 7.61 -9.16
CA ILE A 293 -3.80 6.22 -8.74
C ILE A 293 -2.35 5.99 -8.28
N CYS A 294 -1.36 6.41 -9.06
CA CYS A 294 0.05 6.22 -8.75
C CYS A 294 0.50 6.98 -7.49
N LYS A 295 -0.11 8.13 -7.17
CA LYS A 295 0.15 8.87 -5.92
C LYS A 295 -0.47 8.20 -4.70
N ARG A 296 -1.69 7.65 -4.83
CA ARG A 296 -2.38 6.99 -3.71
C ARG A 296 -1.80 5.60 -3.41
N TYR A 297 -1.55 4.81 -4.44
CA TYR A 297 -1.21 3.38 -4.29
C TYR A 297 0.25 3.05 -4.61
N GLY A 298 1.06 4.04 -5.03
CA GLY A 298 2.43 3.80 -5.47
C GLY A 298 3.37 3.28 -4.38
N LEU A 299 3.11 3.61 -3.11
CA LEU A 299 3.92 3.14 -1.97
C LEU A 299 3.59 1.69 -1.57
N VAL A 300 2.33 1.29 -1.74
CA VAL A 300 1.86 -0.06 -1.40
C VAL A 300 2.17 -1.03 -2.55
N TYR A 301 2.07 -0.54 -3.79
CA TYR A 301 2.35 -1.30 -5.00
C TYR A 301 3.56 -0.79 -5.80
N ASN A 302 4.76 -1.22 -5.39
CA ASN A 302 6.01 -0.88 -6.06
C ASN A 302 6.06 -1.37 -7.53
N THR A 303 5.33 -2.43 -7.87
CA THR A 303 5.25 -2.98 -9.24
C THR A 303 4.38 -2.15 -10.17
N LEU A 304 3.45 -1.34 -9.64
CA LEU A 304 2.50 -0.57 -10.43
C LEU A 304 3.20 0.50 -11.25
N GLN A 305 4.01 1.34 -10.60
CA GLN A 305 4.72 2.43 -11.26
C GLN A 305 5.74 1.89 -12.27
N SER A 306 6.45 0.82 -11.94
CA SER A 306 7.45 0.22 -12.84
C SER A 306 6.82 -0.44 -14.08
N ARG A 307 5.67 -1.11 -13.94
CA ARG A 307 4.94 -1.67 -15.09
C ARG A 307 4.38 -0.58 -16.00
N LEU A 308 3.78 0.45 -15.41
CA LEU A 308 3.16 1.54 -16.16
C LEU A 308 4.20 2.39 -16.90
N THR A 309 5.32 2.74 -16.25
CA THR A 309 6.42 3.45 -16.90
C THR A 309 6.98 2.65 -18.07
N LYS A 310 7.24 1.35 -17.91
CA LYS A 310 7.67 0.47 -19.01
C LYS A 310 6.69 0.48 -20.19
N GLN A 311 5.39 0.39 -19.92
CA GLN A 311 4.37 0.39 -20.97
C GLN A 311 4.33 1.74 -21.73
N LEU A 312 4.40 2.87 -21.02
CA LEU A 312 4.39 4.19 -21.65
C LEU A 312 5.68 4.50 -22.42
N ILE A 313 6.84 4.09 -21.90
CA ILE A 313 8.13 4.23 -22.61
C ILE A 313 8.10 3.42 -23.92
N ASN A 314 7.62 2.17 -23.87
CA ASN A 314 7.50 1.34 -25.06
C ASN A 314 6.58 2.00 -26.10
N ALA A 315 5.47 2.61 -25.67
CA ALA A 315 4.59 3.37 -26.57
C ALA A 315 5.26 4.65 -27.12
N PHE A 316 6.12 5.31 -26.34
CA PHE A 316 6.80 6.53 -26.74
C PHE A 316 7.95 6.28 -27.74
N LEU A 317 8.79 5.27 -27.50
CA LEU A 317 9.99 5.00 -28.30
C LEU A 317 9.71 4.32 -29.65
N ASN A 318 8.54 3.70 -29.82
CA ASN A 318 8.19 2.97 -31.04
C ASN A 318 7.70 3.92 -32.15
N PRO A 319 8.46 4.14 -33.25
CA PRO A 319 8.11 5.11 -34.29
C PRO A 319 6.95 4.67 -35.20
N LYS A 320 6.50 3.42 -35.09
CA LYS A 320 5.38 2.87 -35.87
C LYS A 320 4.00 3.22 -35.29
N HIS A 321 3.97 3.81 -34.11
CA HIS A 321 2.73 4.18 -33.43
C HIS A 321 2.16 5.50 -33.99
N THR A 322 0.90 5.82 -33.66
CA THR A 322 0.26 7.04 -34.15
C THR A 322 0.67 8.23 -33.28
N LEU A 323 0.71 9.44 -33.83
CA LEU A 323 1.00 10.67 -33.06
C LEU A 323 0.08 10.83 -31.84
N ALA A 324 -1.16 10.38 -31.99
CA ALA A 324 -2.14 10.26 -30.95
C ALA A 324 -1.63 9.43 -29.74
N THR A 325 -1.07 8.24 -29.97
CA THR A 325 -0.54 7.40 -28.87
C THR A 325 0.74 7.98 -28.26
N HIS A 326 1.57 8.64 -29.07
CA HIS A 326 2.74 9.35 -28.56
C HIS A 326 2.33 10.48 -27.62
N TYR A 327 1.30 11.26 -27.97
CA TYR A 327 0.74 12.28 -27.07
C TYR A 327 0.29 11.68 -25.74
N GLY A 328 -0.49 10.59 -25.78
CA GLY A 328 -0.95 9.91 -24.56
C GLY A 328 0.20 9.38 -23.70
N ALA A 329 1.24 8.84 -24.33
CA ALA A 329 2.44 8.38 -23.63
C ALA A 329 3.21 9.52 -22.96
N VAL A 330 3.42 10.64 -23.66
CA VAL A 330 4.09 11.84 -23.12
C VAL A 330 3.29 12.43 -21.97
N GLN A 331 1.98 12.61 -22.14
CA GLN A 331 1.11 13.17 -21.11
C GLN A 331 1.03 12.27 -19.88
N GLY A 332 0.95 10.95 -20.07
CA GLY A 332 1.00 9.96 -18.99
C GLY A 332 2.32 10.02 -18.21
N LEU A 333 3.46 10.06 -18.91
CA LEU A 333 4.78 10.17 -18.28
C LEU A 333 4.97 11.50 -17.55
N ALA A 334 4.47 12.60 -18.13
CA ALA A 334 4.48 13.92 -17.50
C ALA A 334 3.68 13.93 -16.19
N ALA A 335 2.51 13.28 -16.18
CA ALA A 335 1.63 13.25 -15.02
C ALA A 335 2.18 12.40 -13.84
N LEU A 336 3.11 11.47 -14.08
CA LEU A 336 3.74 10.67 -13.03
C LEU A 336 4.74 11.46 -12.18
N GLY A 337 5.33 12.52 -12.75
CA GLY A 337 6.16 13.47 -12.01
C GLY A 337 7.47 13.85 -12.70
N PRO A 338 8.16 14.89 -12.19
CA PRO A 338 9.30 15.51 -12.85
C PRO A 338 10.54 14.59 -12.94
N ASN A 339 10.70 13.67 -11.98
CA ASN A 339 11.80 12.69 -11.97
C ASN A 339 11.67 11.69 -13.12
N VAL A 340 10.44 11.28 -13.44
CA VAL A 340 10.15 10.34 -14.53
C VAL A 340 10.45 10.99 -15.87
N VAL A 341 10.02 12.25 -16.06
CA VAL A 341 10.33 13.05 -17.25
C VAL A 341 11.84 13.20 -17.44
N ARG A 342 12.57 13.50 -16.37
CA ARG A 342 14.03 13.68 -16.40
C ARG A 342 14.76 12.42 -16.87
N LEU A 343 14.37 11.26 -16.34
CA LEU A 343 15.06 10.01 -16.62
C LEU A 343 14.68 9.40 -17.97
N LEU A 344 13.46 9.63 -18.46
CA LEU A 344 12.92 8.90 -19.60
C LEU A 344 12.72 9.76 -20.84
N ILE A 345 12.22 11.00 -20.68
CA ILE A 345 11.89 11.88 -21.80
C ILE A 345 13.12 12.67 -22.23
N LEU A 346 13.82 13.34 -21.30
CA LEU A 346 14.97 14.19 -21.63
C LEU A 346 16.09 13.51 -22.43
N PRO A 347 16.56 12.28 -22.11
CA PRO A 347 17.64 11.66 -22.88
C PRO A 347 17.21 11.28 -24.30
N ASN A 348 15.93 11.02 -24.53
CA ASN A 348 15.38 10.60 -25.82
C ASN A 348 14.75 11.77 -26.61
N LEU A 349 14.85 13.00 -26.10
CA LEU A 349 14.17 14.16 -26.67
C LEU A 349 14.79 14.59 -27.99
N GLU A 350 16.12 14.66 -28.07
CA GLU A 350 16.86 15.02 -29.30
C GLU A 350 16.54 14.07 -30.48
N PRO A 351 16.67 12.73 -30.35
CA PRO A 351 16.36 11.83 -31.46
C PRO A 351 14.85 11.84 -31.82
N TYR A 352 13.96 12.03 -30.84
CA TYR A 352 12.53 12.09 -31.11
C TYR A 352 12.12 13.38 -31.82
N LEU A 353 12.74 14.51 -31.50
CA LEU A 353 12.48 15.78 -32.19
C LEU A 353 12.91 15.72 -33.66
N GLN A 354 14.05 15.08 -33.97
CA GLN A 354 14.49 14.88 -35.36
C GLN A 354 13.47 14.06 -36.18
N LEU A 355 12.77 13.11 -35.54
CA LEU A 355 11.69 12.34 -36.17
C LEU A 355 10.41 13.18 -36.37
N LEU A 356 10.14 14.12 -35.45
CA LEU A 356 8.90 14.89 -35.40
C LEU A 356 8.95 16.17 -36.25
N GLU A 357 10.12 16.79 -36.39
CA GLU A 357 10.37 17.95 -37.28
C GLU A 357 9.81 17.81 -38.71
N PRO A 358 10.05 16.69 -39.44
CA PRO A 358 9.49 16.52 -40.79
C PRO A 358 7.96 16.34 -40.80
N GLU A 359 7.31 16.03 -39.67
CA GLU A 359 5.84 15.95 -39.60
C GLU A 359 5.19 17.30 -39.29
N MET A 360 5.94 18.26 -38.74
CA MET A 360 5.46 19.61 -38.43
C MET A 360 5.56 20.57 -39.61
N LEU A 361 6.55 20.39 -40.48
CA LEU A 361 6.86 21.32 -41.57
C LEU A 361 5.80 21.27 -42.69
N LEU A 362 5.62 22.43 -43.31
CA LEU A 362 4.63 22.63 -44.36
C LEU A 362 4.97 21.88 -45.66
N GLU A 363 6.27 21.75 -45.90
CA GLU A 363 6.88 21.26 -47.13
C GLU A 363 6.81 19.73 -47.27
N THR A 364 6.85 19.01 -46.14
CA THR A 364 6.98 17.55 -46.06
C THR A 364 5.66 16.81 -45.84
N GLN A 365 4.70 17.40 -45.11
CA GLN A 365 3.38 16.79 -44.87
C GLN A 365 2.23 17.70 -45.32
N LYS A 366 1.47 17.30 -46.34
CA LYS A 366 0.30 18.06 -46.84
C LYS A 366 -0.96 17.92 -45.97
N ASN A 367 -1.01 16.93 -45.07
CA ASN A 367 -2.17 16.63 -44.25
C ASN A 367 -2.25 17.58 -43.03
N LYS A 368 -3.24 18.49 -43.05
CA LYS A 368 -3.48 19.46 -41.96
C LYS A 368 -3.68 18.81 -40.58
N ILE A 369 -4.35 17.65 -40.54
CA ILE A 369 -4.69 16.95 -39.28
C ILE A 369 -3.43 16.38 -38.61
N LYS A 370 -2.58 15.68 -39.37
CA LYS A 370 -1.32 15.11 -38.85
C LYS A 370 -0.35 16.20 -38.38
N ARG A 371 -0.30 17.32 -39.10
CA ARG A 371 0.49 18.48 -38.69
C ARG A 371 0.01 19.04 -37.35
N HIS A 372 -1.31 19.19 -37.19
CA HIS A 372 -1.88 19.64 -35.91
C HIS A 372 -1.61 18.64 -34.78
N GLU A 373 -1.71 17.33 -35.04
CA GLU A 373 -1.33 16.28 -34.07
C GLU A 373 0.14 16.38 -33.66
N ALA A 374 1.07 16.60 -34.61
CA ALA A 374 2.49 16.75 -34.34
C ALA A 374 2.77 17.98 -33.46
N TRP A 375 2.14 19.12 -33.75
CA TRP A 375 2.25 20.33 -32.91
C TRP A 375 1.70 20.13 -31.50
N ARG A 376 0.64 19.34 -31.33
CA ARG A 376 0.11 18.98 -30.00
C ARG A 376 1.10 18.14 -29.19
N VAL A 377 1.73 17.14 -29.82
CA VAL A 377 2.78 16.33 -29.18
C VAL A 377 3.98 17.20 -28.80
N TYR A 378 4.42 18.09 -29.70
CA TYR A 378 5.49 19.03 -29.42
C TYR A 378 5.16 19.95 -28.22
N GLY A 379 3.94 20.49 -28.17
CA GLY A 379 3.46 21.28 -27.03
C GLY A 379 3.47 20.50 -25.71
N ALA A 380 3.03 19.24 -25.72
CA ALA A 380 3.06 18.38 -24.53
C ALA A 380 4.50 18.09 -24.06
N LEU A 381 5.43 17.83 -24.99
CA LEU A 381 6.85 17.64 -24.69
C LEU A 381 7.49 18.90 -24.09
N LEU A 382 7.16 20.07 -24.64
CA LEU A 382 7.66 21.34 -24.15
C LEU A 382 7.12 21.64 -22.75
N HIS A 383 5.82 21.40 -22.51
CA HIS A 383 5.21 21.54 -21.20
C HIS A 383 5.84 20.59 -20.17
N ALA A 384 5.98 19.30 -20.50
CA ALA A 384 6.58 18.31 -19.60
C ALA A 384 8.04 18.64 -19.25
N SER A 385 8.84 19.00 -20.26
CA SER A 385 10.25 19.35 -20.08
C SER A 385 10.41 20.67 -19.32
N GLY A 386 9.58 21.66 -19.64
CA GLY A 386 9.55 22.96 -18.97
C GLY A 386 9.19 22.83 -17.48
N GLN A 387 8.17 22.03 -17.15
CA GLN A 387 7.77 21.78 -15.77
C GLN A 387 8.87 21.06 -14.98
N SER A 388 9.52 20.06 -15.56
CA SER A 388 10.65 19.34 -14.93
C SER A 388 11.84 20.27 -14.65
N LEU A 389 12.14 21.20 -15.56
CA LEU A 389 13.21 22.19 -15.38
C LEU A 389 12.81 23.26 -14.35
N TYR A 390 11.58 23.76 -14.40
CA TYR A 390 11.07 24.74 -13.44
C TYR A 390 11.12 24.21 -12.00
N ASP A 391 10.70 22.97 -11.78
CA ASP A 391 10.79 22.33 -10.46
C ASP A 391 12.25 22.27 -9.95
N ARG A 392 13.24 22.08 -10.84
CA ARG A 392 14.66 22.15 -10.47
C ARG A 392 15.09 23.56 -10.08
N PHE A 393 14.64 24.58 -10.82
CA PHE A 393 14.94 25.98 -10.49
C PHE A 393 14.26 26.44 -9.20
N LYS A 394 13.11 25.87 -8.84
CA LYS A 394 12.42 26.13 -7.57
C LYS A 394 13.13 25.48 -6.36
N ILE A 395 13.82 24.37 -6.57
CA ILE A 395 14.61 23.68 -5.53
C ILE A 395 15.95 24.39 -5.27
N LEU A 396 16.47 25.12 -6.26
CA LEU A 396 17.60 26.03 -6.04
C LEU A 396 17.13 27.22 -5.18
N PRO A 397 17.85 27.63 -4.11
CA PRO A 397 17.56 28.91 -3.46
C PRO A 397 17.60 30.01 -4.52
N PRO A 398 16.80 31.10 -4.39
CA PRO A 398 16.87 32.19 -5.34
C PRO A 398 18.32 32.63 -5.40
N LEU A 399 18.97 32.41 -6.55
CA LEU A 399 20.26 33.00 -6.84
C LEU A 399 20.10 34.48 -6.50
N PRO A 400 20.95 35.07 -5.64
CA PRO A 400 20.87 36.49 -5.37
C PRO A 400 20.94 37.18 -6.73
N SER A 401 19.86 37.88 -7.08
CA SER A 401 19.77 38.66 -8.30
C SER A 401 21.06 39.47 -8.41
N LEU A 402 21.82 39.30 -9.50
CA LEU A 402 23.00 40.12 -9.73
C LEU A 402 22.55 41.57 -9.58
N GLN A 403 23.18 42.32 -8.66
CA GLN A 403 22.85 43.72 -8.47
C GLN A 403 22.95 44.45 -9.82
N PRO A 404 22.02 45.37 -10.12
CA PRO A 404 22.09 46.20 -11.31
C PRO A 404 23.28 47.17 -11.13
N GLY A 405 24.47 46.74 -11.53
CA GLY A 405 25.69 47.55 -11.34
C GLY A 405 27.02 46.88 -11.68
N ALA A 406 27.07 45.58 -12.00
CA ALA A 406 28.32 44.94 -12.42
C ALA A 406 28.55 45.15 -13.92
N VAL A 407 29.06 46.33 -14.28
CA VAL A 407 29.65 46.60 -15.60
C VAL A 407 30.85 45.68 -15.79
N TRP A 408 30.68 44.59 -16.52
CA TRP A 408 31.80 43.86 -17.09
C TRP A 408 32.41 44.75 -18.18
N LYS A 409 33.50 45.45 -17.84
CA LYS A 409 34.37 46.10 -18.83
C LYS A 409 34.99 45.02 -19.70
N THR A 410 34.37 44.71 -20.82
CA THR A 410 35.03 44.06 -21.94
C THR A 410 35.57 45.15 -22.86
N ASN A 411 36.90 45.24 -22.94
CA ASN A 411 37.59 46.05 -23.96
C ASN A 411 37.38 45.38 -25.32
N ALA A 412 36.27 45.68 -25.98
CA ALA A 412 36.07 45.40 -27.40
C ALA A 412 35.36 46.59 -28.03
N ARG A 413 36.04 47.26 -28.96
CA ARG A 413 35.53 48.39 -29.74
C ARG A 413 34.25 47.97 -30.48
N VAL A 414 33.11 48.53 -30.08
CA VAL A 414 31.88 48.51 -30.88
C VAL A 414 31.78 49.87 -31.56
N ILE A 415 31.86 49.86 -32.89
CA ILE A 415 31.60 51.01 -33.74
C ILE A 415 30.09 51.25 -33.70
N THR A 416 29.70 52.33 -33.04
CA THR A 416 28.35 52.90 -33.06
C THR A 416 28.09 53.58 -34.41
N SER A 417 27.03 53.17 -35.10
CA SER A 417 26.24 54.07 -35.93
C SER A 417 24.81 54.06 -35.40
N LEU A 418 24.51 55.05 -34.55
CA LEU A 418 23.16 55.41 -34.13
C LEU A 418 22.43 56.11 -35.28
N SER A 419 21.22 55.65 -35.59
CA SER A 419 20.16 56.54 -36.07
C SER A 419 18.85 56.15 -35.38
N THR A 420 18.48 57.02 -34.46
CA THR A 420 17.24 57.16 -33.69
C THR A 420 15.96 56.98 -34.51
N LEU A 421 14.91 56.39 -33.91
CA LEU A 421 13.59 57.04 -33.70
C LEU A 421 12.58 56.11 -32.97
N ASN A 422 12.28 56.49 -31.74
CA ASN A 422 10.98 56.53 -31.03
C ASN A 422 10.01 55.33 -31.01
N PHE A 423 9.77 54.87 -29.77
CA PHE A 423 8.63 54.09 -29.32
C PHE A 423 7.31 54.84 -29.52
N THR A 424 6.34 54.18 -30.16
CA THR A 424 4.91 54.34 -29.84
C THR A 424 4.27 52.95 -29.84
N ASN A 425 3.56 52.66 -28.74
CA ASN A 425 2.73 51.48 -28.53
C ASN A 425 1.66 51.37 -29.63
N GLU A 426 1.52 50.19 -30.22
CA GLU A 426 0.26 49.46 -30.43
C GLU A 426 0.50 48.25 -31.37
N LEU A 427 -0.33 47.22 -31.19
CA LEU A 427 -0.43 45.95 -31.96
C LEU A 427 0.45 44.79 -31.48
N CYS A 428 -0.13 44.05 -30.53
CA CYS A 428 -0.08 42.59 -30.50
C CYS A 428 -0.19 42.01 -31.92
N ASP A 429 0.71 41.09 -32.30
CA ASP A 429 0.35 39.89 -33.08
C ASP A 429 1.52 38.91 -33.23
N LEU A 430 1.36 37.74 -32.58
CA LEU A 430 1.66 36.36 -32.98
C LEU A 430 2.95 35.94 -33.76
N GLY A 431 3.89 36.80 -34.10
CA GLY A 431 5.06 36.45 -34.93
C GLY A 431 6.34 36.06 -34.18
N ASP A 432 6.66 36.75 -33.08
CA ASP A 432 8.05 36.78 -32.58
C ASP A 432 8.38 35.80 -31.44
N THR A 433 7.37 35.06 -30.95
CA THR A 433 7.56 34.00 -29.95
C THR A 433 8.16 32.71 -30.53
N PHE A 434 8.25 32.59 -31.86
CA PHE A 434 8.71 31.35 -32.51
C PHE A 434 10.23 31.25 -32.67
N ILE A 435 10.96 32.35 -32.79
CA ILE A 435 12.41 32.33 -33.01
C ILE A 435 13.19 32.26 -31.68
N CYS A 436 12.62 32.83 -30.61
CA CYS A 436 13.29 32.84 -29.30
C CYS A 436 13.33 31.45 -28.63
N ASN A 437 12.35 30.58 -28.89
CA ASN A 437 12.29 29.25 -28.27
C ASN A 437 13.30 28.23 -28.83
N ARG A 438 13.71 28.35 -30.10
CA ARG A 438 14.68 27.41 -30.70
C ARG A 438 16.08 27.59 -30.10
N ASN A 439 16.46 28.84 -29.83
CA ASN A 439 17.74 29.17 -29.19
C ASN A 439 17.75 28.85 -27.69
N VAL A 440 16.60 28.91 -27.01
CA VAL A 440 16.49 28.53 -25.60
C VAL A 440 16.64 27.02 -25.43
N ILE A 441 16.05 26.20 -26.32
CA ILE A 441 16.23 24.74 -26.28
C ILE A 441 17.67 24.34 -26.65
N HIS A 442 18.30 25.03 -27.61
CA HIS A 442 19.71 24.79 -27.96
C HIS A 442 20.67 25.23 -26.85
N ALA A 443 20.36 26.31 -26.13
CA ALA A 443 21.10 26.74 -24.94
C ALA A 443 20.88 25.79 -23.75
N ILE A 444 19.67 25.24 -23.57
CA ILE A 444 19.37 24.22 -22.54
C ILE A 444 20.09 22.90 -22.86
N SER A 445 20.17 22.50 -24.13
CA SER A 445 20.96 21.32 -24.57
C SER A 445 22.46 21.50 -24.28
N MET A 446 23.02 22.70 -24.50
CA MET A 446 24.40 22.98 -24.14
C MET A 446 24.64 23.03 -22.62
N GLN A 447 23.73 23.61 -21.84
CA GLN A 447 23.88 23.68 -20.38
C GLN A 447 23.73 22.31 -19.69
N VAL A 448 22.97 21.38 -20.28
CA VAL A 448 22.82 20.00 -19.79
C VAL A 448 24.05 19.15 -20.13
N ARG A 449 24.76 19.42 -21.23
CA ARG A 449 26.05 18.78 -21.53
C ARG A 449 27.17 19.16 -20.56
N VAL A 450 27.15 20.37 -20.00
CA VAL A 450 28.21 20.85 -19.09
C VAL A 450 28.08 20.29 -17.67
N ASN A 451 26.90 19.80 -17.26
CA ASN A 451 26.65 19.31 -15.89
C ASN A 451 26.53 17.76 -15.79
N LEU A 452 26.94 17.02 -16.82
CA LEU A 452 26.87 15.55 -16.90
C LEU A 452 28.19 14.87 -17.28
N THR A 453 29.32 15.54 -17.10
CA THR A 453 30.64 14.90 -17.04
C THR A 453 31.13 14.94 -15.60
N PRO A 454 31.74 13.86 -15.09
CA PRO A 454 32.17 13.77 -13.69
C PRO A 454 33.12 14.89 -13.28
#